data_AF-A0A265UUY5-F1
#
_entry.id   AF-A0A265UUY5-F1
#
_cell.length_a   1.000
_cell.length_b   1.000
_cell.length_c   1.000
_cell.angle_alpha   90.00
_cell.angle_beta   90.00
_cell.angle_gamma   90.00
#
_symmetry.space_group_name_H-M   'P 1'
#
loop_
_entity.id
_entity.type
_entity.pdbx_description
1 polymer ?
#
loop_
_entity_poly.entity_id
_entity_poly.type
_entity_poly.pdbx_seq_one_letter_code
_entity_poly.pdbx_strand_id
1 'polypeptide(L)'
;MKLQVIQERIQNAKDLDFGTLFNQSIELFKKVWVQGLITILLNMVLAIPVAMIVYIPLIFMGVLDTVAAASYDEYGYSSYGEPDISPMVFVVMGVLYVFAILVLSIIGVALKAAFYRICKLKDFEEMGKEDYFYFFKKPYLSKTITLGVAYIGISLLAALLCVIPLIYALVPLSYVFVVYAFNPEKSVSEIINLSFKLGNRKWLITFGLLIVCGLLAGIVGMLLCFVGIYVTQSFGYLPPYLIYKDVIGFDQEDSANQIIEHTVSE
;
A
#
# COMPACT_ATOMS: atom_id res chain seq x y z
N MET A 1 -18.52 -7.13 10.68
CA MET A 1 -19.06 -8.50 10.43
C MET A 1 -18.46 -9.49 11.43
N LYS A 2 -19.16 -10.57 11.84
CA LYS A 2 -18.55 -11.63 12.68
C LYS A 2 -17.48 -12.40 11.90
N LEU A 3 -16.36 -12.76 12.54
CA LEU A 3 -15.23 -13.45 11.89
C LEU A 3 -15.65 -14.76 11.19
N GLN A 4 -16.49 -15.56 11.85
CA GLN A 4 -16.97 -16.85 11.32
C GLN A 4 -17.76 -16.67 10.01
N VAL A 5 -18.58 -15.61 9.93
CA VAL A 5 -19.36 -15.30 8.72
C VAL A 5 -18.45 -14.96 7.56
N ILE A 6 -17.42 -14.14 7.78
CA ILE A 6 -16.42 -13.81 6.73
C ILE A 6 -15.74 -15.09 6.24
N GLN A 7 -15.32 -15.96 7.16
CA GLN A 7 -14.64 -17.20 6.81
C GLN A 7 -15.53 -18.15 6.02
N GLU A 8 -16.80 -18.28 6.41
CA GLU A 8 -17.80 -19.08 5.70
C GLU A 8 -18.03 -18.55 4.27
N ARG A 9 -18.17 -17.22 4.12
CA ARG A 9 -18.30 -16.57 2.80
C ARG A 9 -17.10 -16.88 1.90
N ILE A 10 -15.87 -16.83 2.43
CA ILE A 10 -14.66 -17.20 1.67
C ILE A 10 -14.69 -18.69 1.28
N GLN A 11 -15.09 -19.59 2.19
CA GLN A 11 -15.10 -21.03 1.94
C GLN A 11 -16.14 -21.45 0.90
N ASN A 12 -17.30 -20.79 0.90
CA ASN A 12 -18.42 -21.07 0.00
C ASN A 12 -18.43 -20.18 -1.25
N ALA A 13 -17.38 -19.38 -1.45
CA ALA A 13 -17.26 -18.47 -2.58
C ALA A 13 -17.29 -19.21 -3.92
N LYS A 14 -18.26 -18.83 -4.77
CA LYS A 14 -18.37 -19.30 -6.15
C LYS A 14 -17.17 -18.88 -6.96
N ASP A 15 -16.88 -19.59 -8.05
CA ASP A 15 -15.85 -19.17 -8.99
C ASP A 15 -16.18 -17.82 -9.61
N LEU A 16 -15.14 -17.01 -9.77
CA LEU A 16 -15.25 -15.67 -10.32
C LEU A 16 -14.73 -15.73 -11.75
N ASP A 17 -15.34 -14.94 -12.63
CA ASP A 17 -14.92 -14.83 -14.02
C ASP A 17 -13.90 -13.70 -14.19
N PHE A 18 -12.78 -14.00 -14.85
CA PHE A 18 -11.69 -13.05 -15.06
C PHE A 18 -12.14 -11.86 -15.90
N GLY A 19 -12.82 -12.10 -17.02
CA GLY A 19 -13.23 -11.05 -17.96
C GLY A 19 -14.21 -10.08 -17.31
N THR A 20 -15.14 -10.61 -16.53
CA THR A 20 -16.11 -9.83 -15.76
C THR A 20 -15.41 -8.92 -14.74
N LEU A 21 -14.51 -9.47 -13.92
CA LEU A 21 -13.77 -8.68 -12.92
C LEU A 21 -12.84 -7.63 -13.56
N PHE A 22 -12.22 -7.97 -14.70
CA PHE A 22 -11.39 -7.04 -15.45
C PHE A 22 -12.22 -5.86 -15.99
N ASN A 23 -13.37 -6.14 -16.60
CA ASN A 23 -14.28 -5.11 -17.09
C ASN A 23 -14.82 -4.24 -15.95
N GLN A 24 -15.22 -4.84 -14.83
CA GLN A 24 -15.63 -4.10 -13.64
C GLN A 24 -14.50 -3.23 -13.09
N SER A 25 -13.24 -3.69 -13.15
CA SER A 25 -12.08 -2.89 -12.76
C SER A 25 -11.96 -1.65 -13.64
N ILE A 26 -12.18 -1.77 -14.95
CA ILE A 26 -12.15 -0.63 -15.88
C ILE A 26 -13.27 0.35 -15.55
N GLU A 27 -14.50 -0.13 -15.34
CA GLU A 27 -15.63 0.73 -15.01
C GLU A 27 -15.42 1.46 -13.68
N LEU A 28 -14.94 0.76 -12.65
CA LEU A 28 -14.64 1.39 -11.37
C LEU A 28 -13.48 2.39 -11.49
N PHE A 29 -12.45 2.08 -12.29
CA PHE A 29 -11.33 2.99 -12.52
C PHE A 29 -11.77 4.33 -13.10
N LYS A 30 -12.69 4.32 -14.08
CA LYS A 30 -13.28 5.56 -14.62
C LYS A 30 -13.91 6.43 -13.53
N LYS A 31 -14.46 5.83 -12.48
CA LYS A 31 -15.06 6.54 -11.34
C LYS A 31 -14.03 7.02 -10.31
N VAL A 32 -12.92 6.30 -10.11
CA VAL A 32 -12.00 6.51 -8.97
C VAL A 32 -10.59 6.95 -9.33
N TRP A 33 -10.25 7.14 -10.62
CA TRP A 33 -8.88 7.44 -11.05
C TRP A 33 -8.32 8.71 -10.38
N VAL A 34 -9.15 9.75 -10.17
CA VAL A 34 -8.74 10.99 -9.48
C VAL A 34 -8.38 10.69 -8.03
N GLN A 35 -9.22 9.91 -7.35
CA GLN A 35 -9.01 9.53 -5.95
C GLN A 35 -7.79 8.63 -5.80
N GLY A 36 -7.54 7.75 -6.77
CA GLY A 36 -6.33 6.95 -6.87
C GLY A 36 -5.08 7.81 -7.04
N LEU A 37 -5.13 8.81 -7.94
CA LEU A 37 -4.06 9.78 -8.13
C LEU A 37 -3.78 10.59 -6.85
N ILE A 38 -4.82 11.09 -6.18
CA ILE A 38 -4.67 11.81 -4.90
C ILE A 38 -4.00 10.92 -3.85
N THR A 39 -4.38 9.64 -3.77
CA THR A 39 -3.76 8.67 -2.85
C THR A 39 -2.25 8.53 -3.12
N ILE A 40 -1.85 8.47 -4.39
CA ILE A 40 -0.46 8.35 -4.80
C ILE A 40 0.31 9.64 -4.50
N LEU A 41 -0.25 10.81 -4.80
CA LEU A 41 0.37 12.10 -4.52
C LEU A 41 0.53 12.35 -3.02
N LEU A 42 -0.48 12.01 -2.22
CA LEU A 42 -0.37 12.07 -0.75
C LEU A 42 0.73 11.15 -0.23
N ASN A 43 0.87 9.95 -0.79
CA ASN A 43 1.95 9.04 -0.43
C ASN A 43 3.32 9.67 -0.73
N MET A 44 3.50 10.27 -1.91
CA MET A 44 4.75 10.97 -2.26
C MET A 44 5.03 12.15 -1.33
N VAL A 45 4.05 13.01 -1.09
CA VAL A 45 4.21 14.19 -0.22
C VAL A 45 4.59 13.78 1.19
N LEU A 46 3.96 12.73 1.74
CA LEU A 46 4.30 12.21 3.06
C LEU A 46 5.65 11.44 3.08
N ALA A 47 6.10 10.93 1.92
CA ALA A 47 7.40 10.28 1.80
C ALA A 47 8.58 11.28 1.77
N ILE A 48 8.38 12.50 1.28
CA ILE A 48 9.43 13.55 1.21
C ILE A 48 10.16 13.77 2.54
N PRO A 49 9.47 14.05 3.68
CA PRO A 49 10.17 14.27 4.95
C PRO A 49 10.94 13.03 5.41
N VAL A 50 10.42 11.82 5.16
CA VAL A 50 11.09 10.57 5.49
C VAL A 50 12.35 10.39 4.64
N ALA A 51 12.27 10.69 3.35
CA ALA A 51 13.40 10.67 2.44
C ALA A 51 14.47 11.70 2.87
N MET A 52 14.07 12.91 3.25
CA MET A 52 15.02 13.94 3.72
C MET A 52 15.82 13.49 4.94
N ILE A 53 15.19 12.78 5.90
CA ILE A 53 15.88 12.22 7.08
C ILE A 53 17.03 11.27 6.67
N VAL A 54 16.88 10.56 5.55
CA VAL A 54 17.91 9.63 5.04
C VAL A 54 18.93 10.34 4.14
N TYR A 55 18.46 11.16 3.20
CA TYR A 55 19.31 11.76 2.16
C TYR A 55 20.12 12.97 2.65
N ILE A 56 19.61 13.79 3.58
CA ILE A 56 20.36 14.97 4.07
C ILE A 56 21.69 14.55 4.72
N PRO A 57 21.72 13.58 5.66
CA PRO A 57 22.98 13.10 6.22
C PRO A 57 23.94 12.55 5.15
N LEU A 58 23.43 11.83 4.16
CA LEU A 58 24.24 11.23 3.09
C LEU A 58 24.89 12.30 2.21
N ILE A 59 24.13 13.32 1.81
CA ILE A 59 24.65 14.46 1.05
C ILE A 59 25.70 15.21 1.87
N PHE A 60 25.42 15.47 3.15
CA PHE A 60 26.35 16.18 4.03
C PHE A 60 27.67 15.42 4.21
N MET A 61 27.62 14.10 4.40
CA MET A 61 28.82 13.25 4.46
C MET A 61 29.62 13.33 3.15
N GLY A 62 28.96 13.22 1.98
CA GLY A 62 29.66 13.33 0.69
C GLY A 62 30.28 14.70 0.44
N VAL A 63 29.64 15.79 0.90
CA VAL A 63 30.20 17.14 0.80
C VAL A 63 31.40 17.32 1.74
N LEU A 64 31.32 16.82 2.98
CA LEU A 64 32.43 16.90 3.92
C LEU A 64 33.67 16.16 3.42
N ASP A 65 33.49 15.00 2.79
CA ASP A 65 34.58 14.21 2.21
C ASP A 65 35.29 14.97 1.07
N THR A 66 34.53 15.60 0.17
CA THR A 66 35.11 16.40 -0.92
C THR A 66 35.80 17.68 -0.42
N VAL A 67 35.25 18.35 0.61
CA VAL A 67 35.87 19.50 1.25
C VAL A 67 37.16 19.11 1.99
N ALA A 68 37.14 17.97 2.70
CA ALA A 68 38.33 17.44 3.35
C ALA A 68 39.42 17.12 2.31
N ALA A 69 39.08 16.40 1.23
CA ALA A 69 40.00 16.09 0.14
C ALA A 69 40.60 17.33 -0.52
N ALA A 70 39.81 18.39 -0.73
CA ALA A 70 40.28 19.66 -1.30
C ALA A 70 41.20 20.46 -0.36
N SER A 71 41.14 20.20 0.96
CA SER A 71 41.95 20.92 1.96
C SER A 71 43.35 20.34 2.19
N TYR A 72 43.64 19.13 1.72
CA TYR A 72 44.95 18.47 1.87
C TYR A 72 45.95 18.75 0.72
N ASP A 73 45.59 19.59 -0.25
CA ASP A 73 46.32 19.74 -1.51
C ASP A 73 47.40 20.85 -1.49
N GLU A 74 48.37 20.74 -0.55
CA GLU A 74 49.62 21.54 -0.60
C GLU A 74 50.81 20.74 -1.18
N TYR A 75 50.69 19.42 -1.35
CA TYR A 75 51.73 18.57 -1.95
C TYR A 75 51.16 17.49 -2.89
N GLY A 76 50.37 17.88 -3.89
CA GLY A 76 50.32 17.25 -5.23
C GLY A 76 50.09 15.74 -5.34
N TYR A 77 49.55 15.07 -4.33
CA TYR A 77 49.10 13.69 -4.39
C TYR A 77 47.70 13.61 -3.81
N SER A 78 46.71 13.96 -4.64
CA SER A 78 45.33 13.54 -4.43
C SER A 78 45.28 12.02 -4.57
N SER A 79 45.62 11.31 -3.50
CA SER A 79 45.24 9.91 -3.39
C SER A 79 43.72 9.91 -3.39
N TYR A 80 43.09 9.37 -4.43
CA TYR A 80 41.75 8.81 -4.31
C TYR A 80 41.84 7.66 -3.30
N GLY A 81 42.03 8.00 -2.01
CA GLY A 81 41.95 7.04 -0.92
C GLY A 81 40.54 6.52 -0.90
N GLU A 82 40.39 5.20 -0.72
CA GLU A 82 39.06 4.64 -0.50
C GLU A 82 38.39 5.43 0.64
N PRO A 83 37.13 5.86 0.50
CA PRO A 83 36.45 6.58 1.57
C PRO A 83 36.46 5.66 2.79
N ASP A 84 37.13 6.12 3.86
CA ASP A 84 37.30 5.35 5.10
C ASP A 84 36.00 5.43 5.90
N ILE A 85 34.94 4.84 5.36
CA ILE A 85 33.60 4.84 5.95
C ILE A 85 33.63 3.88 7.14
N SER A 86 33.62 4.45 8.34
CA SER A 86 33.55 3.69 9.58
C SER A 86 32.39 2.68 9.55
N PRO A 87 32.60 1.42 10.00
CA PRO A 87 31.53 0.45 10.20
C PRO A 87 30.32 0.99 10.99
N MET A 88 30.54 1.97 11.87
CA MET A 88 29.49 2.64 12.62
C MET A 88 28.53 3.43 11.71
N VAL A 89 29.03 4.06 10.65
CA VAL A 89 28.20 4.82 9.68
C VAL A 89 27.27 3.87 8.94
N PHE A 90 27.75 2.69 8.54
CA PHE A 90 26.91 1.67 7.91
C PHE A 90 25.79 1.19 8.83
N VAL A 91 26.07 1.00 10.13
CA VAL A 91 25.06 0.62 11.12
C VAL A 91 24.02 1.73 11.28
N VAL A 92 24.44 2.99 11.44
CA VAL A 92 23.53 4.13 11.59
C VAL A 92 22.65 4.30 10.34
N MET A 93 23.25 4.25 9.14
CA MET A 93 22.50 4.32 7.88
C MET A 93 21.53 3.15 7.74
N GLY A 94 21.96 1.93 8.07
CA GLY A 94 21.09 0.75 8.06
C GLY A 94 19.86 0.91 8.96
N VAL A 95 20.05 1.43 10.18
CA VAL A 95 18.94 1.73 11.10
C VAL A 95 18.01 2.81 10.53
N LEU A 96 18.55 3.88 9.95
CA LEU A 96 17.75 4.93 9.31
C LEU A 96 16.95 4.42 8.11
N TYR A 97 17.54 3.57 7.27
CA TYR A 97 16.84 2.93 6.15
C TYR A 97 15.72 2.02 6.62
N VAL A 98 15.95 1.19 7.64
CA VAL A 98 14.90 0.34 8.24
C VAL A 98 13.78 1.21 8.81
N PHE A 99 14.12 2.28 9.53
CA PHE A 99 13.14 3.23 10.04
C PHE A 99 12.33 3.88 8.90
N ALA A 100 12.98 4.33 7.84
CA ALA A 100 12.32 4.93 6.69
C ALA A 100 11.34 3.96 6.01
N ILE A 101 11.77 2.71 5.77
CA ILE A 101 10.91 1.67 5.18
C ILE A 101 9.68 1.43 6.06
N LEU A 102 9.85 1.34 7.39
CA LEU A 102 8.75 1.18 8.33
C LEU A 102 7.75 2.33 8.25
N VAL A 103 8.22 3.59 8.30
CA VAL A 103 7.34 4.77 8.22
C VAL A 103 6.59 4.81 6.89
N LEU A 104 7.28 4.57 5.77
CA LEU A 104 6.67 4.54 4.44
C LEU A 104 5.62 3.43 4.30
N SER A 105 5.86 2.26 4.90
CA SER A 105 4.86 1.19 4.89
C SER A 105 3.61 1.56 5.70
N ILE A 106 3.76 2.20 6.86
CA ILE A 106 2.62 2.64 7.68
C ILE A 106 1.78 3.66 6.90
N ILE A 107 2.42 4.64 6.25
CA ILE A 107 1.77 5.61 5.37
C ILE A 107 1.04 4.88 4.23
N GLY A 108 1.71 3.95 3.56
CA GLY A 108 1.17 3.19 2.45
C GLY A 108 -0.04 2.33 2.84
N VAL A 109 0.01 1.64 3.99
CA VAL A 109 -1.13 0.87 4.54
C VAL A 109 -2.30 1.79 4.81
N ALA A 110 -2.07 2.91 5.50
CA ALA A 110 -3.13 3.86 5.87
C ALA A 110 -3.85 4.42 4.64
N LEU A 111 -3.06 4.94 3.67
CA LEU A 111 -3.59 5.57 2.47
C LEU A 111 -4.28 4.56 1.54
N LYS A 112 -3.72 3.36 1.36
CA LYS A 112 -4.38 2.32 0.54
C LYS A 112 -5.67 1.82 1.18
N ALA A 113 -5.71 1.64 2.49
CA ALA A 113 -6.94 1.27 3.19
C ALA A 113 -8.01 2.38 3.09
N ALA A 114 -7.61 3.65 3.21
CA ALA A 114 -8.51 4.78 3.01
C ALA A 114 -9.03 4.85 1.56
N PHE A 115 -8.16 4.62 0.58
CA PHE A 115 -8.55 4.52 -0.83
C PHE A 115 -9.62 3.45 -1.07
N TYR A 116 -9.51 2.28 -0.44
CA TYR A 116 -10.55 1.25 -0.55
C TYR A 116 -11.91 1.68 0.01
N ARG A 117 -11.94 2.44 1.11
CA ARG A 117 -13.21 3.02 1.62
C ARG A 117 -13.82 3.99 0.59
N ILE A 118 -12.97 4.79 -0.07
CA ILE A 118 -13.41 5.71 -1.13
C ILE A 118 -13.90 4.94 -2.36
N CYS A 119 -13.24 3.84 -2.74
CA CYS A 119 -13.72 2.95 -3.82
C CYS A 119 -15.14 2.45 -3.52
N LYS A 120 -15.43 2.04 -2.28
CA LYS A 120 -16.78 1.64 -1.88
C LYS A 120 -17.79 2.77 -2.11
N LEU A 121 -17.50 3.98 -1.62
CA LEU A 121 -18.40 5.12 -1.82
C LEU A 121 -18.71 5.38 -3.30
N LYS A 122 -17.69 5.32 -4.17
CA LYS A 122 -17.86 5.58 -5.62
C LYS A 122 -18.47 4.41 -6.40
N ASP A 123 -18.24 3.19 -5.95
CA ASP A 123 -18.81 1.98 -6.54
C ASP A 123 -20.32 1.90 -6.29
N PHE A 124 -20.76 2.22 -5.07
CA PHE A 124 -22.18 2.24 -4.68
C PHE A 124 -22.86 3.60 -4.90
N GLU A 125 -22.14 4.60 -5.41
CA GLU A 125 -22.66 5.97 -5.63
C GLU A 125 -23.22 6.60 -4.35
N GLU A 126 -22.63 6.25 -3.20
CA GLU A 126 -22.99 6.76 -1.89
C GLU A 126 -22.40 8.16 -1.68
N MET A 127 -23.20 9.05 -1.07
CA MET A 127 -22.73 10.35 -0.63
C MET A 127 -21.88 10.17 0.63
N GLY A 128 -20.64 10.67 0.60
CA GLY A 128 -19.73 10.53 1.73
C GLY A 128 -18.45 11.33 1.52
N LYS A 129 -17.74 11.59 2.62
CA LYS A 129 -16.49 12.34 2.58
C LYS A 129 -15.32 11.45 2.16
N GLU A 130 -14.54 11.92 1.18
CA GLU A 130 -13.27 11.32 0.77
C GLU A 130 -12.18 11.56 1.83
N ASP A 131 -12.23 10.81 2.94
CA ASP A 131 -11.31 10.96 4.07
C ASP A 131 -10.05 10.10 3.91
N TYR A 132 -9.07 10.62 3.17
CA TYR A 132 -7.76 9.97 2.94
C TYR A 132 -6.97 9.72 4.23
N PHE A 133 -7.20 10.52 5.27
CA PHE A 133 -6.46 10.44 6.53
C PHE A 133 -7.19 9.62 7.60
N TYR A 134 -8.26 8.91 7.23
CA TYR A 134 -9.09 8.13 8.16
C TYR A 134 -8.27 7.20 9.07
N PHE A 135 -7.32 6.46 8.49
CA PHE A 135 -6.51 5.47 9.21
C PHE A 135 -5.29 6.06 9.96
N PHE A 136 -5.11 7.38 9.91
CA PHE A 136 -4.14 8.11 10.73
C PHE A 136 -4.75 8.61 12.04
N LYS A 137 -6.08 8.53 12.20
CA LYS A 137 -6.77 8.96 13.43
C LYS A 137 -6.42 8.03 14.60
N LYS A 138 -6.35 8.60 15.81
CA LYS A 138 -6.02 7.90 17.07
C LYS A 138 -6.64 6.50 17.25
N PRO A 139 -7.95 6.25 17.01
CA PRO A 139 -8.53 4.92 17.22
C PRO A 139 -7.96 3.84 16.29
N TYR A 140 -7.44 4.20 15.13
CA TYR A 140 -6.92 3.27 14.13
C TYR A 140 -5.39 3.27 14.04
N LEU A 141 -4.74 4.38 14.43
CA LEU A 141 -3.31 4.60 14.23
C LEU A 141 -2.44 3.46 14.79
N SER A 142 -2.69 3.01 16.02
CA SER A 142 -1.92 1.90 16.60
C SER A 142 -2.03 0.63 15.77
N LYS A 143 -3.22 0.33 15.22
CA LYS A 143 -3.46 -0.85 14.41
C LYS A 143 -2.80 -0.71 13.03
N THR A 144 -2.88 0.47 12.42
CA THR A 144 -2.17 0.80 11.17
C THR A 144 -0.66 0.61 11.33
N ILE A 145 -0.08 1.07 12.46
CA ILE A 145 1.36 0.90 12.75
C ILE A 145 1.72 -0.59 12.82
N THR A 146 1.02 -1.36 13.66
CA THR A 146 1.30 -2.80 13.81
C THR A 146 1.09 -3.57 12.50
N LEU A 147 0.08 -3.19 11.70
CA LEU A 147 -0.18 -3.81 10.41
C LEU A 147 0.91 -3.47 9.38
N GLY A 148 1.44 -2.23 9.37
CA GLY A 148 2.60 -1.85 8.56
C GLY A 148 3.86 -2.65 8.90
N VAL A 149 4.15 -2.80 10.20
CA VAL A 149 5.27 -3.65 10.67
C VAL A 149 5.08 -5.10 10.22
N ALA A 150 3.89 -5.66 10.41
CA ALA A 150 3.58 -7.04 10.00
C ALA A 150 3.66 -7.23 8.48
N TYR A 151 3.18 -6.26 7.70
CA TYR A 151 3.23 -6.28 6.24
C TYR A 151 4.68 -6.33 5.73
N ILE A 152 5.56 -5.49 6.26
CA ILE A 152 7.00 -5.54 5.93
C ILE A 152 7.61 -6.85 6.41
N GLY A 153 7.34 -7.28 7.64
CA GLY A 153 7.89 -8.51 8.20
C GLY A 153 7.58 -9.72 7.32
N ILE A 154 6.31 -9.88 6.90
CA ILE A 154 5.90 -10.96 6.00
C ILE A 154 6.56 -10.82 4.63
N SER A 155 6.59 -9.61 4.07
CA SER A 155 7.21 -9.35 2.76
C SER A 155 8.72 -9.66 2.76
N LEU A 156 9.41 -9.28 3.84
CA LEU A 156 10.83 -9.53 4.03
C LEU A 156 11.10 -11.02 4.22
N LEU A 157 10.33 -11.71 5.07
CA LEU A 157 10.45 -13.16 5.23
C LEU A 157 10.23 -13.90 3.90
N ALA A 158 9.22 -13.50 3.12
CA ALA A 158 8.97 -14.07 1.81
C ALA A 158 10.13 -13.81 0.83
N ALA A 159 10.71 -12.60 0.84
CA ALA A 159 11.88 -12.26 0.03
C ALA A 159 13.13 -13.06 0.43
N LEU A 160 13.36 -13.29 1.73
CA LEU A 160 14.47 -14.10 2.25
C LEU A 160 14.35 -15.58 1.89
N LEU A 161 13.13 -16.08 1.68
CA LEU A 161 12.87 -17.45 1.23
C LEU A 161 12.97 -17.66 -0.30
N CYS A 162 13.44 -16.65 -1.05
CA CYS A 162 13.59 -16.59 -2.52
C CYS A 162 12.34 -16.15 -3.31
N VAL A 163 12.45 -16.17 -4.65
CA VAL A 163 11.47 -15.60 -5.59
C VAL A 163 10.09 -16.26 -5.52
N ILE A 164 10.02 -17.59 -5.38
CA ILE A 164 8.73 -18.32 -5.40
C ILE A 164 7.85 -17.93 -4.19
N PRO A 165 8.34 -17.97 -2.94
CA PRO A 165 7.56 -17.50 -1.79
C PRO A 165 7.16 -16.02 -1.88
N LEU A 166 8.02 -15.16 -2.43
CA LEU A 166 7.70 -13.76 -2.66
C LEU A 166 6.51 -13.57 -3.60
N ILE A 167 6.51 -14.25 -4.76
CA ILE A 167 5.41 -14.20 -5.73
C ILE A 167 4.12 -14.75 -5.11
N TYR A 168 4.21 -15.84 -4.34
CA TYR A 168 3.05 -16.41 -3.68
C TYR A 168 2.44 -15.44 -2.66
N ALA A 169 3.26 -14.82 -1.81
CA ALA A 169 2.83 -13.92 -0.74
C ALA A 169 2.23 -12.61 -1.27
N LEU A 170 2.63 -12.15 -2.47
CA LEU A 170 2.12 -10.93 -3.09
C LEU A 170 0.59 -10.91 -3.17
N VAL A 171 -0.02 -12.06 -3.50
CA VAL A 171 -1.49 -12.17 -3.67
C VAL A 171 -2.23 -12.01 -2.34
N PRO A 172 -1.99 -12.84 -1.29
CA PRO A 172 -2.50 -12.59 0.05
C PRO A 172 -2.26 -11.19 0.60
N LEU A 173 -1.04 -10.65 0.41
CA LEU A 173 -0.68 -9.33 0.92
C LEU A 173 -1.48 -8.21 0.25
N SER A 174 -1.87 -8.36 -1.01
CA SER A 174 -2.74 -7.40 -1.69
C SER A 174 -4.09 -7.24 -0.99
N TYR A 175 -4.58 -8.29 -0.32
CA TYR A 175 -5.85 -8.27 0.42
C TYR A 175 -5.75 -7.68 1.83
N VAL A 176 -4.55 -7.45 2.37
CA VAL A 176 -4.39 -6.88 3.72
C VAL A 176 -5.05 -5.52 3.83
N PHE A 177 -4.84 -4.68 2.82
CA PHE A 177 -5.37 -3.32 2.77
C PHE A 177 -6.90 -3.29 2.71
N VAL A 178 -7.52 -4.13 1.86
CA VAL A 178 -8.99 -4.14 1.68
C VAL A 178 -9.70 -4.79 2.87
N VAL A 179 -9.15 -5.88 3.42
CA VAL A 179 -9.70 -6.50 4.64
C VAL A 179 -9.62 -5.53 5.82
N TYR A 180 -8.50 -4.81 5.96
CA TYR A 180 -8.36 -3.78 6.99
C TYR A 180 -9.33 -2.61 6.79
N ALA A 181 -9.51 -2.15 5.55
CA ALA A 181 -10.39 -1.04 5.21
C ALA A 181 -11.84 -1.24 5.70
N PHE A 182 -12.33 -2.48 5.62
CA PHE A 182 -13.73 -2.84 5.90
C PHE A 182 -13.92 -3.66 7.17
N ASN A 183 -12.84 -4.01 7.88
CA ASN A 183 -12.90 -4.67 9.19
C ASN A 183 -11.88 -4.06 10.16
N PRO A 184 -11.87 -2.73 10.35
CA PRO A 184 -10.87 -2.05 11.17
C PRO A 184 -10.96 -2.42 12.65
N GLU A 185 -12.06 -3.05 13.10
CA GLU A 185 -12.26 -3.56 14.46
C GLU A 185 -11.53 -4.88 14.72
N LYS A 186 -11.26 -5.69 13.69
CA LYS A 186 -10.56 -6.98 13.83
C LYS A 186 -9.12 -6.81 14.29
N SER A 187 -8.60 -7.80 15.00
CA SER A 187 -7.18 -7.83 15.38
C SER A 187 -6.29 -7.96 14.15
N VAL A 188 -5.01 -7.57 14.28
CA VAL A 188 -4.03 -7.64 13.18
C VAL A 188 -3.87 -9.08 12.67
N SER A 189 -3.83 -10.07 13.58
CA SER A 189 -3.74 -11.48 13.20
C SER A 189 -4.98 -11.94 12.44
N GLU A 190 -6.18 -11.54 12.86
CA GLU A 190 -7.41 -11.86 12.13
C GLU A 190 -7.42 -11.25 10.73
N ILE A 191 -7.00 -9.97 10.58
CA ILE A 191 -6.90 -9.31 9.28
C ILE A 191 -5.97 -10.09 8.36
N ILE A 192 -4.74 -10.38 8.82
CA ILE A 192 -3.75 -11.11 8.03
C ILE A 192 -4.28 -12.51 7.66
N ASN A 193 -4.84 -13.24 8.62
CA ASN A 193 -5.39 -14.58 8.37
C ASN A 193 -6.54 -14.55 7.36
N LEU A 194 -7.43 -13.56 7.43
CA LEU A 194 -8.50 -13.37 6.45
C LEU A 194 -7.95 -13.05 5.06
N SER A 195 -6.95 -12.18 4.97
CA SER A 195 -6.28 -11.84 3.71
C SER A 195 -5.59 -13.04 3.07
N PHE A 196 -4.93 -13.90 3.87
CA PHE A 196 -4.34 -15.14 3.40
C PHE A 196 -5.38 -16.19 3.00
N LYS A 197 -6.47 -16.34 3.75
CA LYS A 197 -7.57 -17.24 3.37
C LYS A 197 -8.20 -16.82 2.05
N LEU A 198 -8.52 -15.54 1.88
CA LEU A 198 -9.09 -14.99 0.65
C LEU A 198 -8.09 -15.11 -0.52
N GLY A 199 -6.84 -14.67 -0.29
CA GLY A 199 -5.78 -14.72 -1.29
C GLY A 199 -5.48 -16.13 -1.78
N ASN A 200 -5.48 -17.13 -0.89
CA ASN A 200 -5.27 -18.51 -1.28
C ASN A 200 -6.48 -19.08 -2.03
N ARG A 201 -7.70 -18.73 -1.61
CA ARG A 201 -8.93 -19.21 -2.27
C ARG A 201 -9.10 -18.66 -3.68
N LYS A 202 -8.66 -17.42 -3.92
CA LYS A 202 -8.77 -16.73 -5.23
C LYS A 202 -7.41 -16.46 -5.85
N TRP A 203 -6.43 -17.33 -5.58
CA TRP A 203 -5.03 -17.05 -5.90
C TRP A 203 -4.79 -16.77 -7.39
N LEU A 204 -5.15 -17.73 -8.26
CA LEU A 204 -4.88 -17.64 -9.70
C LEU A 204 -5.56 -16.45 -10.37
N ILE A 205 -6.84 -16.21 -10.05
CA ILE A 205 -7.58 -15.10 -10.64
C ILE A 205 -7.06 -13.75 -10.16
N THR A 206 -6.71 -13.64 -8.87
CA THR A 206 -6.12 -12.41 -8.33
C THR A 206 -4.76 -12.15 -8.96
N PHE A 207 -3.90 -13.17 -9.02
CA PHE A 207 -2.57 -13.09 -9.62
C PHE A 207 -2.65 -12.60 -11.07
N GLY A 208 -3.49 -13.24 -11.88
CA GLY A 208 -3.70 -12.84 -13.27
C GLY A 208 -4.19 -11.40 -13.40
N LEU A 209 -5.17 -10.98 -12.58
CA LEU A 209 -5.71 -9.63 -12.63
C LEU A 209 -4.68 -8.58 -12.17
N LEU A 210 -3.89 -8.86 -11.14
CA LEU A 210 -2.82 -7.97 -10.68
C LEU A 210 -1.77 -7.76 -11.78
N ILE A 211 -1.39 -8.81 -12.50
CA ILE A 211 -0.45 -8.71 -13.62
C ILE A 211 -1.07 -7.93 -14.79
N VAL A 212 -2.25 -8.33 -15.26
CA VAL A 212 -2.87 -7.72 -16.44
C VAL A 212 -3.22 -6.26 -16.18
N CYS A 213 -3.82 -5.94 -15.03
CA CYS A 213 -4.15 -4.57 -14.67
C CYS A 213 -2.89 -3.74 -14.41
N GLY A 214 -1.88 -4.30 -13.73
CA GLY A 214 -0.62 -3.62 -13.47
C GLY A 214 0.16 -3.30 -14.75
N LEU A 215 0.26 -4.26 -15.68
CA LEU A 215 0.92 -4.08 -16.97
C LEU A 215 0.18 -3.04 -17.82
N LEU A 216 -1.16 -3.14 -17.90
CA LEU A 216 -1.97 -2.19 -18.66
C LEU A 216 -1.81 -0.77 -18.10
N ALA A 217 -1.86 -0.63 -16.77
CA ALA A 217 -1.61 0.64 -16.11
C ALA A 217 -0.23 1.21 -16.47
N GLY A 218 0.83 0.38 -16.43
CA GLY A 218 2.18 0.79 -16.78
C GLY A 218 2.31 1.23 -18.25
N ILE A 219 1.81 0.43 -19.20
CA ILE A 219 1.88 0.74 -20.64
C ILE A 219 1.10 2.01 -20.95
N VAL A 220 -0.16 2.11 -20.54
CA VAL A 220 -1.00 3.30 -20.77
C VAL A 220 -0.39 4.52 -20.06
N GLY A 221 0.14 4.34 -18.85
CA GLY A 221 0.80 5.39 -18.10
C GLY A 221 2.05 5.93 -18.78
N MET A 222 2.87 5.06 -19.40
CA MET A 222 4.01 5.48 -20.20
C MET A 222 3.59 6.24 -21.46
N LEU A 223 2.53 5.79 -22.15
CA LEU A 223 1.98 6.48 -23.33
C LEU A 223 1.48 7.89 -22.99
N LEU A 224 1.01 8.10 -21.75
CA LEU A 224 0.59 9.39 -21.21
C LEU A 224 1.77 10.20 -20.61
N CYS A 225 2.90 10.25 -21.31
CA CYS A 225 4.08 11.07 -21.00
C CYS A 225 4.74 10.79 -19.63
N PHE A 226 4.82 9.53 -19.20
CA PHE A 226 5.37 9.07 -17.89
C PHE A 226 4.62 9.55 -16.65
N VAL A 227 4.16 10.80 -16.60
CA VAL A 227 3.29 11.33 -15.54
C VAL A 227 2.01 10.49 -15.45
N GLY A 228 1.55 9.97 -16.59
CA GLY A 228 0.43 9.03 -16.65
C GLY A 228 0.59 7.78 -15.79
N ILE A 229 1.82 7.32 -15.49
CA ILE A 229 2.04 6.17 -14.59
C ILE A 229 1.39 6.42 -13.25
N TYR A 230 1.48 7.64 -12.72
CA TYR A 230 0.86 8.00 -11.43
C TYR A 230 -0.66 8.07 -11.52
N VAL A 231 -1.19 8.43 -12.68
CA VAL A 231 -2.64 8.46 -12.94
C VAL A 231 -3.20 7.04 -13.00
N THR A 232 -2.51 6.14 -13.70
CA THR A 232 -2.99 4.79 -13.99
C THR A 232 -2.65 3.75 -12.92
N GLN A 233 -1.63 3.98 -12.09
CA GLN A 233 -1.15 2.99 -11.11
C GLN A 233 -2.24 2.47 -10.17
N SER A 234 -3.23 3.29 -9.82
CA SER A 234 -4.35 2.88 -8.95
C SER A 234 -5.26 1.81 -9.57
N PHE A 235 -5.21 1.62 -10.90
CA PHE A 235 -5.94 0.55 -11.59
C PHE A 235 -5.55 -0.84 -11.07
N GLY A 236 -4.27 -1.07 -10.76
CA GLY A 236 -3.79 -2.33 -10.18
C GLY A 236 -4.31 -2.61 -8.77
N TYR A 237 -4.92 -1.63 -8.09
CA TYR A 237 -5.47 -1.80 -6.74
C TYR A 237 -6.93 -2.28 -6.76
N LEU A 238 -7.64 -2.16 -7.88
CA LEU A 238 -9.07 -2.43 -7.97
C LEU A 238 -9.45 -3.92 -7.94
N PRO A 239 -8.68 -4.86 -8.53
CA PRO A 239 -9.07 -6.26 -8.52
C PRO A 239 -9.24 -6.85 -7.11
N PRO A 240 -8.32 -6.63 -6.14
CA PRO A 240 -8.53 -7.07 -4.77
C PRO A 240 -9.81 -6.51 -4.12
N TYR A 241 -10.20 -5.27 -4.45
CA TYR A 241 -11.45 -4.67 -3.97
C TYR A 241 -12.68 -5.38 -4.51
N LEU A 242 -12.73 -5.61 -5.83
CA LEU A 242 -13.87 -6.26 -6.47
C LEU A 242 -14.00 -7.72 -6.03
N ILE A 243 -12.88 -8.45 -5.91
CA ILE A 243 -12.91 -9.81 -5.39
C ILE A 243 -13.37 -9.83 -3.93
N TYR A 244 -12.91 -8.89 -3.10
CA TYR A 244 -13.42 -8.75 -1.73
C TYR A 244 -14.94 -8.50 -1.73
N LYS A 245 -15.43 -7.59 -2.58
CA LYS A 245 -16.86 -7.28 -2.72
C LYS A 245 -17.68 -8.50 -3.12
N ASP A 246 -17.24 -9.24 -4.12
CA ASP A 246 -18.00 -10.38 -4.67
C ASP A 246 -17.94 -11.62 -3.77
N VAL A 247 -16.86 -11.79 -3.00
CA VAL A 247 -16.67 -12.94 -2.10
C VAL A 247 -17.23 -12.69 -0.71
N ILE A 248 -16.86 -11.56 -0.09
CA ILE A 248 -17.21 -11.24 1.29
C ILE A 248 -18.36 -10.24 1.32
N GLY A 249 -18.30 -9.19 0.49
CA GLY A 249 -19.26 -8.08 0.52
C GLY A 249 -19.11 -7.19 1.75
N PHE A 250 -20.07 -6.29 1.94
CA PHE A 250 -20.11 -5.33 3.04
C PHE A 250 -21.29 -5.64 3.97
N ASP A 251 -21.21 -5.27 5.24
CA ASP A 251 -22.35 -5.42 6.15
C ASP A 251 -23.48 -4.45 5.76
N GLN A 252 -24.73 -4.90 5.87
CA GLN A 252 -25.92 -4.08 5.62
C GLN A 252 -26.07 -2.92 6.64
N GLU A 253 -25.39 -2.97 7.78
CA GLU A 253 -25.40 -1.91 8.80
C GLU A 253 -24.70 -0.61 8.36
N ASP A 254 -23.77 -0.67 7.40
CA ASP A 254 -23.14 0.54 6.84
C ASP A 254 -24.16 1.44 6.14
N SER A 255 -25.23 0.85 5.58
CA SER A 255 -26.34 1.58 4.96
C SER A 255 -27.32 2.17 5.98
N ALA A 256 -27.42 1.59 7.19
CA ALA A 256 -28.38 2.01 8.22
C ALA A 256 -27.81 3.04 9.21
N ASN A 257 -26.54 2.91 9.62
CA ASN A 257 -25.92 3.84 10.56
C ASN A 257 -25.64 5.23 9.94
N GLN A 258 -25.52 5.33 8.61
CA GLN A 258 -25.31 6.61 7.92
C GLN A 258 -26.59 7.40 7.69
N ILE A 259 -27.76 6.73 7.63
CA ILE A 259 -29.07 7.41 7.62
C ILE A 259 -29.28 8.15 8.94
N ILE A 260 -28.82 7.57 10.06
CA ILE A 260 -28.97 8.17 11.39
C ILE A 260 -28.08 9.42 11.54
N GLU A 261 -26.83 9.42 11.03
CA GLU A 261 -26.00 10.64 11.04
C GLU A 261 -26.57 11.78 10.18
N HIS A 262 -27.22 11.47 9.06
CA HIS A 262 -27.92 12.46 8.24
C HIS A 262 -29.21 13.00 8.89
N THR A 263 -29.87 12.21 9.74
CA THR A 263 -31.13 12.63 10.41
C THR A 263 -30.86 13.42 11.70
N VAL A 264 -29.66 13.32 12.27
CA VAL A 264 -29.27 14.02 13.52
C VAL A 264 -28.54 15.36 13.23
N SER A 265 -28.25 15.66 11.97
CA SER A 265 -27.57 16.89 11.54
C SER A 265 -28.47 17.90 10.79
N GLU A 266 -29.78 17.63 10.72
CA GLU A 266 -30.85 18.60 10.39
C GLU A 266 -31.64 19.01 11.63
#